data_AF-A0A9P8Y065-F1
#
_entry.id   AF-A0A9P8Y065-F1
#
_cell.length_a   1.000
_cell.length_b   1.000
_cell.length_c   1.000
_cell.angle_alpha   90.00
_cell.angle_beta   90.00
_cell.angle_gamma   90.00
#
_symmetry.space_group_name_H-M   'P 1'
#
loop_
_entity.id
_entity.type
_entity.pdbx_description
1 polymer ?
#
loop_
_entity_poly.entity_id
_entity_poly.type
_entity_poly.pdbx_seq_one_letter_code
_entity_poly.pdbx_strand_id
1 'polypeptide(L)'
;IPVSPKRLRRFYEAVKFEEALSEACLKSPNSPGRVPSDPPPDRSYDPEGGFRFFINKLAHVCDIHRGGSTVTGIAVLQDFDGVRYFIGSNERSEIDLAKVEEFLRSLFRLLRGTRRHGEPLNSDPLFVSIFHHIINFNQPRIRKYLDWLTRQIPSCLSSLQRDFAQVSDTSEPDLRAFLVELQSLVTRFEDARVRDHVKGIRCCASIIEYVDAQRAKSMSGIILAMSRENTINPATTWCDLRHNMARLKAYNVSTKSIISAYNFWPELFQEDIHMEMVPSSRPHPNPLRRLDTTAAAMLGRMVADDAEIELRRAEAEQLKQFNLDGILHKACARKSFTPLVHGEVLVHDAARTYLLENPGVTYWKNWRFVGSSKPTCRLCSYYFSCINDVTVRESHRILYSRWRVPDVFDERAAKARDEILDSIAKKIRQDALQTMRSKLPQGRNNDSSSFPTVPRFFARAAIKSSQSSNRGVAPVVEFGHGSNSTSSYEHASEDLLVEMMERQTFTASFEDDEDDDDENGGVLLFSGRGSR
;
A
#
# COMPACT_ATOMS: atom_id res chain seq x y z
N ILE A 1 30.30 -6.15 4.97
CA ILE A 1 30.50 -7.60 5.25
C ILE A 1 29.33 -8.40 4.66
N PRO A 2 29.53 -9.23 3.63
CA PRO A 2 28.44 -9.99 2.99
C PRO A 2 27.91 -11.13 3.88
N VAL A 3 26.68 -11.59 3.61
CA VAL A 3 26.16 -12.85 4.18
C VAL A 3 26.85 -14.01 3.49
N SER A 4 27.22 -15.06 4.23
CA SER A 4 27.84 -16.25 3.61
C SER A 4 26.90 -16.90 2.57
N PRO A 5 27.41 -17.32 1.40
CA PRO A 5 26.57 -17.91 0.34
C PRO A 5 25.75 -19.11 0.80
N LYS A 6 26.30 -19.93 1.71
CA LYS A 6 25.62 -21.09 2.30
C LYS A 6 24.41 -20.67 3.13
N ARG A 7 24.53 -19.64 3.98
CA ARG A 7 23.42 -19.14 4.79
C ARG A 7 22.35 -18.50 3.90
N LEU A 8 22.77 -17.67 2.94
CA LEU A 8 21.86 -17.00 2.02
C LEU A 8 21.04 -18.01 1.20
N ARG A 9 21.68 -19.07 0.71
CA ARG A 9 20.99 -20.19 0.05
C ARG A 9 19.94 -20.80 0.95
N ARG A 10 20.31 -21.24 2.16
CA ARG A 10 19.37 -21.86 3.13
C ARG A 10 18.17 -20.99 3.48
N PHE A 11 18.35 -19.68 3.53
CA PHE A 11 17.27 -18.72 3.74
C PHE A 11 16.32 -18.72 2.54
N TYR A 12 16.84 -18.51 1.32
CA TYR A 12 16.01 -18.43 0.14
C TYR A 12 15.40 -19.76 -0.31
N GLU A 13 16.02 -20.90 0.02
CA GLU A 13 15.38 -22.21 -0.15
C GLU A 13 14.05 -22.25 0.62
N ALA A 14 14.05 -21.84 1.89
CA ALA A 14 12.83 -21.82 2.71
C ALA A 14 11.79 -20.82 2.17
N VAL A 15 12.23 -19.63 1.75
CA VAL A 15 11.33 -18.61 1.18
C VAL A 15 10.70 -19.06 -0.12
N LYS A 16 11.49 -19.60 -1.07
CA LYS A 16 10.97 -20.06 -2.36
C LYS A 16 10.13 -21.33 -2.23
N PHE A 17 10.46 -22.19 -1.27
CA PHE A 17 9.64 -23.35 -0.97
C PHE A 17 8.24 -22.92 -0.48
N GLU A 18 8.14 -22.01 0.48
CA GLU A 18 6.86 -21.49 0.99
C GLU A 18 6.06 -20.76 -0.10
N GLU A 19 6.73 -19.97 -0.95
CA GLU A 19 6.11 -19.29 -2.10
C GLU A 19 5.51 -20.30 -3.10
N ALA A 20 6.31 -21.29 -3.53
CA ALA A 20 5.88 -22.31 -4.48
C ALA A 20 4.78 -23.22 -3.89
N LEU A 21 4.89 -23.56 -2.61
CA LEU A 21 3.88 -24.33 -1.90
C LEU A 21 2.56 -23.58 -1.81
N SER A 22 2.60 -22.29 -1.47
CA SER A 22 1.41 -21.43 -1.44
C SER A 22 0.73 -21.39 -2.80
N GLU A 23 1.50 -21.24 -3.88
CA GLU A 23 0.98 -21.26 -5.25
C GLU A 23 0.33 -22.61 -5.60
N ALA A 24 0.98 -23.73 -5.24
CA ALA A 24 0.45 -25.07 -5.48
C ALA A 24 -0.87 -25.32 -4.71
N CYS A 25 -0.96 -24.90 -3.45
CA CYS A 25 -2.18 -25.03 -2.65
C CYS A 25 -3.37 -24.21 -3.20
N LEU A 26 -3.11 -23.03 -3.78
CA LEU A 26 -4.15 -22.20 -4.38
C LEU A 26 -4.65 -22.72 -5.74
N LYS A 27 -3.83 -23.51 -6.44
CA LYS A 27 -4.25 -24.20 -7.68
C LYS A 27 -5.14 -25.42 -7.42
N SER A 28 -5.26 -25.87 -6.18
CA SER A 28 -6.12 -27.00 -5.83
C SER A 28 -7.60 -26.65 -6.03
N PRO A 29 -8.40 -27.50 -6.70
CA PRO A 29 -9.85 -27.27 -6.87
C PRO A 29 -10.61 -27.12 -5.55
N ASN A 30 -10.09 -27.73 -4.48
CA ASN A 30 -10.66 -27.69 -3.13
C ASN A 30 -9.91 -26.70 -2.23
N SER A 31 -9.28 -25.67 -2.80
CA SER A 31 -8.52 -24.70 -2.01
C SER A 31 -9.43 -23.98 -1.02
N PRO A 32 -9.10 -23.98 0.29
CA PRO A 32 -9.83 -23.19 1.28
C PRO A 32 -9.51 -21.69 1.19
N GLY A 33 -8.74 -21.25 0.19
CA GLY A 33 -8.32 -19.86 0.00
C GLY A 33 -7.09 -19.53 0.84
N ARG A 34 -7.11 -18.37 1.52
CA ARG A 34 -6.03 -17.92 2.41
C ARG A 34 -6.58 -17.56 3.80
N VAL A 35 -5.72 -17.58 4.81
CA VAL A 35 -6.09 -17.13 6.16
C VAL A 35 -6.50 -15.64 6.12
N PRO A 36 -7.72 -15.27 6.58
CA PRO A 36 -8.11 -13.87 6.70
C PRO A 36 -7.16 -13.14 7.67
N SER A 37 -6.56 -12.05 7.20
CA SER A 37 -5.62 -11.26 8.01
C SER A 37 -5.96 -9.78 7.86
N ASP A 38 -7.18 -9.39 8.25
CA ASP A 38 -7.54 -7.97 8.40
C ASP A 38 -6.83 -7.34 9.59
N PRO A 39 -5.89 -6.39 9.38
CA PRO A 39 -5.45 -5.56 10.48
C PRO A 39 -6.71 -4.85 11.00
N PRO A 40 -6.96 -4.86 12.31
CA PRO A 40 -8.11 -4.15 12.85
C PRO A 40 -8.06 -2.69 12.40
N PRO A 41 -9.21 -2.07 12.11
CA PRO A 41 -9.22 -0.65 11.79
C PRO A 41 -8.55 0.11 12.93
N ASP A 42 -7.68 1.06 12.58
CA ASP A 42 -6.99 1.89 13.57
C ASP A 42 -8.04 2.69 14.36
N ARG A 43 -8.28 2.22 15.58
CA ARG A 43 -9.23 2.81 16.55
C ARG A 43 -8.49 3.67 17.56
N SER A 44 -7.21 4.00 17.33
CA SER A 44 -6.47 4.84 18.25
C SER A 44 -7.16 6.19 18.43
N TYR A 45 -7.28 6.58 19.70
CA TYR A 45 -7.75 7.88 20.14
C TYR A 45 -6.59 8.76 20.61
N ASP A 46 -5.36 8.24 20.58
CA ASP A 46 -4.19 8.88 21.15
C ASP A 46 -3.39 9.63 20.07
N PRO A 47 -2.61 10.65 20.47
CA PRO A 47 -1.78 11.42 19.54
C PRO A 47 -0.75 10.60 18.76
N GLU A 48 -0.21 9.54 19.36
CA GLU A 48 0.80 8.69 18.70
C GLU A 48 0.17 7.90 17.56
N GLY A 49 -1.02 7.31 17.75
CA GLY A 49 -1.76 6.65 16.66
C GLY A 49 -2.12 7.62 15.52
N GLY A 50 -2.52 8.86 15.86
CA GLY A 50 -2.72 9.92 14.87
C GLY A 50 -1.46 10.21 14.05
N PHE A 51 -0.29 10.26 14.71
CA PHE A 51 1.00 10.46 14.05
C PHE A 51 1.40 9.27 13.19
N ARG A 52 1.31 8.04 13.70
CA ARG A 52 1.58 6.82 12.93
C ARG A 52 0.74 6.77 11.65
N PHE A 53 -0.54 7.12 11.75
CA PHE A 53 -1.42 7.21 10.59
C PHE A 53 -0.96 8.28 9.61
N PHE A 54 -0.63 9.48 10.09
CA PHE A 54 -0.09 10.56 9.26
C PHE A 54 1.16 10.12 8.49
N ILE A 55 2.16 9.53 9.16
CA ILE A 55 3.40 9.09 8.49
C ILE A 55 3.09 8.01 7.44
N ASN A 56 2.18 7.08 7.72
CA ASN A 56 1.74 6.10 6.71
C ASN A 56 1.04 6.76 5.51
N LYS A 57 0.29 7.86 5.71
CA LYS A 57 -0.37 8.60 4.62
C LYS A 57 0.58 9.47 3.84
N LEU A 58 1.59 10.04 4.50
CA LEU A 58 2.67 10.75 3.83
C LEU A 58 3.47 9.78 2.95
N ALA A 59 3.81 8.61 3.47
CA ALA A 59 4.47 7.55 2.69
C ALA A 59 3.59 7.06 1.53
N HIS A 60 2.28 6.96 1.73
CA HIS A 60 1.33 6.57 0.67
C HIS A 60 1.34 7.52 -0.52
N VAL A 61 1.32 8.84 -0.30
CA VAL A 61 1.32 9.83 -1.40
C VAL A 61 2.68 9.97 -2.09
N CYS A 62 3.73 9.35 -1.55
CA CYS A 62 5.05 9.27 -2.18
C CYS A 62 5.22 8.03 -3.08
N ASP A 63 4.30 7.07 -3.06
CA ASP A 63 4.40 5.78 -3.76
C ASP A 63 3.62 5.83 -5.08
N ILE A 64 4.35 6.10 -6.17
CA ILE A 64 3.78 6.52 -7.47
C ILE A 64 3.58 5.38 -8.47
N HIS A 65 4.02 4.15 -8.16
CA HIS A 65 3.76 2.97 -8.96
C HIS A 65 2.84 1.99 -8.23
N ARG A 66 2.13 1.17 -9.02
CA ARG A 66 1.52 -0.05 -8.50
C ARG A 66 2.62 -1.10 -8.25
N GLY A 67 2.37 -2.11 -7.42
CA GLY A 67 3.37 -3.14 -7.15
C GLY A 67 4.31 -2.80 -5.98
N GLY A 68 5.42 -3.53 -5.92
CA GLY A 68 6.40 -3.42 -4.83
C GLY A 68 7.56 -2.45 -5.11
N SER A 69 7.67 -1.93 -6.33
CA SER A 69 8.87 -1.22 -6.80
C SER A 69 9.06 0.16 -6.17
N THR A 70 8.01 0.90 -5.81
CA THR A 70 8.15 2.23 -5.17
C THR A 70 7.61 2.34 -3.76
N VAL A 71 7.49 1.22 -3.06
CA VAL A 71 7.10 1.21 -1.64
C VAL A 71 8.02 2.13 -0.86
N THR A 72 7.42 3.11 -0.20
CA THR A 72 8.14 4.18 0.49
C THR A 72 8.02 4.01 1.99
N GLY A 73 9.15 4.07 2.69
CA GLY A 73 9.25 4.18 4.14
C GLY A 73 9.53 5.62 4.56
N ILE A 74 9.06 6.01 5.75
CA ILE A 74 9.36 7.31 6.35
C ILE A 74 9.58 7.15 7.86
N ALA A 75 10.65 7.76 8.38
CA ALA A 75 10.90 7.96 9.81
C ALA A 75 11.10 9.45 10.10
N VAL A 76 10.72 9.88 11.30
CA VAL A 76 10.86 11.28 11.72
C VAL A 76 11.61 11.35 13.04
N LEU A 77 12.73 12.06 13.03
CA LEU A 77 13.55 12.32 14.20
C LEU A 77 13.40 13.77 14.64
N GLN A 78 13.57 13.98 15.93
CA GLN A 78 13.74 15.28 16.55
C GLN A 78 15.23 15.48 16.80
N ASP A 79 15.81 16.40 16.05
CA ASP A 79 17.16 16.90 16.21
C ASP A 79 17.16 18.18 17.07
N PHE A 80 18.35 18.66 17.44
CA PHE A 80 18.52 19.95 18.13
C PHE A 80 18.10 21.12 17.23
N ASP A 81 18.37 21.01 15.92
CA ASP A 81 18.09 22.03 14.92
C ASP A 81 16.68 21.93 14.31
N GLY A 82 15.85 20.98 14.78
CA GLY A 82 14.47 20.84 14.32
C GLY A 82 14.10 19.40 13.93
N VAL A 83 13.18 19.29 12.97
CA VAL A 83 12.62 18.00 12.55
C VAL A 83 13.36 17.46 11.33
N ARG A 84 13.77 16.19 11.39
CA ARG A 84 14.42 15.47 10.29
C ARG A 84 13.58 14.30 9.81
N TYR A 85 13.29 14.28 8.52
CA TYR A 85 12.62 13.19 7.83
C TYR A 85 13.65 12.29 7.15
N PHE A 86 13.59 10.98 7.39
CA PHE A 86 14.28 9.99 6.56
C PHE A 86 13.25 9.37 5.64
N ILE A 87 13.47 9.47 4.33
CA ILE A 87 12.53 9.02 3.31
C ILE A 87 13.27 8.12 2.34
N GLY A 88 12.81 6.89 2.17
CA GLY A 88 13.44 5.92 1.28
C GLY A 88 12.40 5.10 0.56
N SER A 89 12.70 4.73 -0.68
CA SER A 89 11.82 3.89 -1.50
C SER A 89 12.56 2.69 -2.05
N ASN A 90 11.82 1.64 -2.38
CA ASN A 90 12.32 0.57 -3.23
C ASN A 90 12.69 1.14 -4.61
N GLU A 91 13.67 0.50 -5.27
CA GLU A 91 13.98 0.59 -6.71
C GLU A 91 13.89 1.98 -7.37
N ARG A 92 14.21 3.05 -6.63
CA ARG A 92 14.23 4.42 -7.14
C ARG A 92 15.65 4.88 -7.44
N SER A 93 15.80 5.53 -8.59
CA SER A 93 17.02 6.25 -8.92
C SER A 93 17.16 7.50 -8.03
N GLU A 94 18.36 8.07 -7.98
CA GLU A 94 18.60 9.34 -7.28
C GLU A 94 17.72 10.47 -7.84
N ILE A 95 17.49 10.46 -9.16
CA ILE A 95 16.61 11.42 -9.84
C ILE A 95 15.16 11.26 -9.35
N ASP A 96 14.68 10.03 -9.20
CA ASP A 96 13.31 9.80 -8.75
C ASP A 96 13.14 10.12 -7.26
N LEU A 97 14.17 9.92 -6.43
CA LEU A 97 14.17 10.38 -5.05
C LEU A 97 14.14 11.92 -4.96
N ALA A 98 14.90 12.62 -5.80
CA ALA A 98 14.86 14.08 -5.86
C ALA A 98 13.46 14.61 -6.24
N LYS A 99 12.76 13.95 -7.17
CA LYS A 99 11.37 14.30 -7.50
C LYS A 99 10.41 14.12 -6.31
N VAL A 100 10.62 13.08 -5.50
CA VAL A 100 9.82 12.84 -4.28
C VAL A 100 10.08 13.91 -3.24
N GLU A 101 11.35 14.29 -3.05
CA GLU A 101 11.73 15.37 -2.16
C GLU A 101 11.10 16.70 -2.60
N GLU A 102 11.20 17.04 -3.88
CA GLU A 102 10.59 18.25 -4.45
C GLU A 102 9.06 18.26 -4.25
N PHE A 103 8.41 17.13 -4.52
CA PHE A 103 6.98 16.94 -4.29
C PHE A 103 6.60 17.22 -2.84
N LEU A 104 7.32 16.63 -1.87
CA LEU A 104 7.07 16.80 -0.44
C LEU A 104 7.33 18.23 0.03
N ARG A 105 8.41 18.86 -0.43
CA ARG A 105 8.72 20.26 -0.12
C ARG A 105 7.64 21.19 -0.65
N SER A 106 7.17 20.96 -1.88
CA SER A 106 6.07 21.71 -2.48
C SER A 106 4.75 21.49 -1.71
N LEU A 107 4.44 20.25 -1.35
CA LEU A 107 3.27 19.90 -0.54
C LEU A 107 3.28 20.65 0.81
N PHE A 108 4.43 20.70 1.48
CA PHE A 108 4.55 21.37 2.77
C PHE A 108 4.47 22.89 2.62
N ARG A 109 5.01 23.45 1.53
CA ARG A 109 4.87 24.87 1.18
C ARG A 109 3.40 25.25 0.96
N LEU A 110 2.62 24.42 0.27
CA LEU A 110 1.18 24.66 0.05
C LEU A 110 0.40 24.70 1.37
N LEU A 111 0.70 23.77 2.28
CA LEU A 111 0.08 23.74 3.62
C LEU A 111 0.35 25.04 4.40
N ARG A 112 1.55 25.60 4.28
CA ARG A 112 1.92 26.88 4.91
C ARG A 112 1.31 28.10 4.21
N GLY A 113 1.39 28.16 2.88
CA GLY A 113 1.03 29.34 2.09
C GLY A 113 -0.46 29.67 2.08
N THR A 114 -1.32 28.69 2.35
CA THR A 114 -2.78 28.90 2.34
C THR A 114 -3.33 29.42 3.69
N ARG A 115 -2.47 29.71 4.67
CA ARG A 115 -2.88 30.16 6.01
C ARG A 115 -2.99 31.69 6.06
N ARG A 116 -4.21 32.24 5.97
CA ARG A 116 -4.50 33.57 6.53
C ARG A 116 -4.77 33.40 8.04
N HIS A 117 -4.07 34.18 8.87
CA HIS A 117 -4.27 34.15 10.32
C HIS A 117 -5.74 34.44 10.67
N GLY A 118 -6.41 33.50 11.36
CA GLY A 118 -7.73 33.74 11.98
C GLY A 118 -8.97 33.29 11.21
N GLU A 119 -8.86 32.70 10.01
CA GLU A 119 -10.04 32.18 9.30
C GLU A 119 -10.51 30.80 9.83
N PRO A 120 -11.83 30.59 9.97
CA PRO A 120 -12.38 29.32 10.40
C PRO A 120 -12.12 28.21 9.38
N LEU A 121 -11.90 26.99 9.90
CA LEU A 121 -11.49 25.75 9.22
C LEU A 121 -12.56 25.15 8.28
N ASN A 122 -13.16 25.95 7.40
CA ASN A 122 -13.93 25.46 6.25
C ASN A 122 -13.16 25.80 4.97
N SER A 123 -12.07 25.08 4.74
CA SER A 123 -11.09 25.39 3.69
C SER A 123 -11.19 24.43 2.50
N ASP A 124 -12.36 24.40 1.86
CA ASP A 124 -12.53 23.75 0.55
C ASP A 124 -11.39 24.13 -0.43
N PRO A 125 -10.90 25.39 -0.48
CA PRO A 125 -9.76 25.75 -1.34
C PRO A 125 -8.42 25.10 -0.95
N LEU A 126 -8.11 24.98 0.35
CA LEU A 126 -6.88 24.32 0.80
C LEU A 126 -6.95 22.82 0.51
N PHE A 127 -8.10 22.20 0.81
CA PHE A 127 -8.31 20.79 0.52
C PHE A 127 -8.12 20.52 -0.97
N VAL A 128 -8.79 21.28 -1.84
CA VAL A 128 -8.70 21.14 -3.30
C VAL A 128 -7.25 21.31 -3.77
N SER A 129 -6.53 22.32 -3.30
CA SER A 129 -5.14 22.58 -3.69
C SER A 129 -4.20 21.41 -3.32
N ILE A 130 -4.29 20.93 -2.08
CA ILE A 130 -3.48 19.80 -1.60
C ILE A 130 -3.89 18.50 -2.32
N PHE A 131 -5.19 18.30 -2.53
CA PHE A 131 -5.71 17.09 -3.17
C PHE A 131 -5.27 17.01 -4.63
N HIS A 132 -5.37 18.11 -5.38
CA HIS A 132 -4.92 18.18 -6.75
C HIS A 132 -3.40 18.00 -6.87
N HIS A 133 -2.61 18.58 -5.96
CA HIS A 133 -1.16 18.38 -5.91
C HIS A 133 -0.79 16.90 -5.73
N ILE A 134 -1.47 16.22 -4.80
CA ILE A 134 -1.29 14.78 -4.56
C ILE A 134 -1.71 13.95 -5.79
N ILE A 135 -2.87 14.25 -6.39
CA ILE A 135 -3.39 13.55 -7.57
C ILE A 135 -2.46 13.72 -8.77
N ASN A 136 -1.93 14.92 -8.99
CA ASN A 136 -1.01 15.21 -10.08
C ASN A 136 0.24 14.35 -9.99
N PHE A 137 0.89 14.33 -8.82
CA PHE A 137 2.09 13.53 -8.59
C PHE A 137 1.84 12.02 -8.70
N ASN A 138 0.66 11.54 -8.29
CA ASN A 138 0.30 10.12 -8.27
C ASN A 138 -0.44 9.64 -9.53
N GLN A 139 -0.46 10.43 -10.61
CA GLN A 139 -1.11 10.06 -11.87
C GLN A 139 -0.74 8.67 -12.39
N PRO A 140 0.55 8.25 -12.43
CA PRO A 140 0.92 6.93 -12.98
C PRO A 140 0.22 5.78 -12.26
N ARG A 141 0.17 5.81 -10.93
CA ARG A 141 -0.53 4.81 -10.12
C ARG A 141 -2.04 4.92 -10.20
N ILE A 142 -2.59 6.12 -10.14
CA ILE A 142 -4.04 6.33 -10.16
C ILE A 142 -4.65 5.83 -11.48
N ARG A 143 -3.98 6.11 -12.61
CA ARG A 143 -4.42 5.67 -13.94
C ARG A 143 -4.59 4.16 -14.01
N LYS A 144 -3.65 3.38 -13.46
CA LYS A 144 -3.79 1.91 -13.41
C LYS A 144 -5.07 1.49 -12.68
N TYR A 145 -5.46 2.14 -11.58
CA TYR A 145 -6.72 1.81 -10.90
C TYR A 145 -7.95 2.18 -11.74
N LEU A 146 -7.92 3.30 -12.44
CA LEU A 146 -9.00 3.75 -13.33
C LEU A 146 -9.14 2.83 -14.56
N ASP A 147 -8.05 2.44 -15.19
CA ASP A 147 -8.02 1.48 -16.31
C ASP A 147 -8.66 0.14 -15.93
N TRP A 148 -8.42 -0.32 -14.69
CA TRP A 148 -9.01 -1.55 -14.17
C TRP A 148 -10.51 -1.39 -13.90
N LEU A 149 -10.95 -0.24 -13.38
CA LEU A 149 -12.37 0.03 -13.21
C LEU A 149 -13.13 -0.01 -14.53
N THR A 150 -12.55 0.50 -15.62
CA THR A 150 -13.13 0.43 -16.98
C THR A 150 -13.48 -0.99 -17.40
N ARG A 151 -12.69 -1.99 -16.97
CA ARG A 151 -12.90 -3.42 -17.29
C ARG A 151 -13.84 -4.11 -16.29
N GLN A 152 -13.76 -3.74 -15.02
CA GLN A 152 -14.48 -4.40 -13.94
C GLN A 152 -15.94 -4.00 -13.84
N ILE A 153 -16.25 -2.71 -14.03
CA ILE A 153 -17.61 -2.21 -13.89
C ILE A 153 -18.59 -2.92 -14.85
N PRO A 154 -18.29 -3.10 -16.15
CA PRO A 154 -19.14 -3.90 -17.05
C PRO A 154 -19.39 -5.32 -16.53
N SER A 155 -18.34 -5.98 -16.05
CA SER A 155 -18.41 -7.36 -15.54
C SER A 155 -19.27 -7.44 -14.27
N CYS A 156 -19.18 -6.46 -13.37
CA CYS A 156 -20.05 -6.34 -12.19
C CYS A 156 -21.51 -6.08 -12.59
N LEU A 157 -21.76 -5.20 -13.57
CA LEU A 157 -23.10 -4.93 -14.09
C LEU A 157 -23.74 -6.18 -14.71
N SER A 158 -22.99 -6.96 -15.49
CA SER A 158 -23.46 -8.25 -16.02
C SER A 158 -23.69 -9.27 -14.91
N SER A 159 -22.86 -9.28 -13.85
CA SER A 159 -23.06 -10.13 -12.68
C SER A 159 -24.36 -9.77 -11.95
N LEU A 160 -24.65 -8.47 -11.76
CA LEU A 160 -25.90 -8.02 -11.17
C LEU A 160 -27.12 -8.50 -11.96
N GLN A 161 -27.06 -8.36 -13.29
CA GLN A 161 -28.17 -8.78 -14.14
C GLN A 161 -28.46 -10.29 -14.04
N ARG A 162 -27.44 -11.13 -13.86
CA ARG A 162 -27.62 -12.58 -13.68
C ARG A 162 -28.12 -12.94 -12.29
N ASP A 163 -27.53 -12.33 -11.25
CA ASP A 163 -27.77 -12.72 -9.86
C ASP A 163 -29.15 -12.23 -9.34
N PHE A 164 -29.67 -11.12 -9.90
CA PHE A 164 -30.95 -10.54 -9.48
C PHE A 164 -32.11 -10.80 -10.45
N ALA A 165 -31.91 -11.59 -11.51
CA ALA A 165 -32.98 -11.97 -12.44
C ALA A 165 -34.14 -12.78 -11.77
N GLN A 166 -33.96 -13.23 -10.52
CA GLN A 166 -34.95 -14.05 -9.79
C GLN A 166 -35.28 -13.56 -8.37
N VAL A 167 -34.72 -12.43 -7.91
CA VAL A 167 -34.91 -11.94 -6.53
C VAL A 167 -35.20 -10.44 -6.56
N SER A 168 -36.35 -10.03 -6.01
CA SER A 168 -36.68 -8.61 -5.82
C SER A 168 -35.91 -8.05 -4.62
N ASP A 169 -34.63 -7.75 -4.78
CA ASP A 169 -33.84 -7.04 -3.78
C ASP A 169 -33.99 -5.53 -3.97
N THR A 170 -34.43 -4.84 -2.92
CA THR A 170 -34.65 -3.39 -2.92
C THR A 170 -33.36 -2.57 -3.14
N SER A 171 -32.17 -3.18 -2.98
CA SER A 171 -30.88 -2.51 -3.09
C SER A 171 -30.23 -2.55 -4.48
N GLU A 172 -30.75 -3.40 -5.39
CA GLU A 172 -30.23 -3.57 -6.74
C GLU A 172 -30.28 -2.28 -7.59
N PRO A 173 -31.38 -1.48 -7.60
CA PRO A 173 -31.46 -0.28 -8.43
C PRO A 173 -30.40 0.76 -8.05
N ASP A 174 -30.15 0.95 -6.76
CA ASP A 174 -29.18 1.91 -6.23
C ASP A 174 -27.74 1.49 -6.58
N LEU A 175 -27.43 0.20 -6.42
CA LEU A 175 -26.11 -0.33 -6.78
C LEU A 175 -25.85 -0.24 -8.29
N ARG A 176 -26.85 -0.55 -9.12
CA ARG A 176 -26.76 -0.38 -10.57
C ARG A 176 -26.53 1.08 -10.94
N ALA A 177 -27.33 2.00 -10.39
CA ALA A 177 -27.18 3.43 -10.64
C ALA A 177 -25.78 3.93 -10.23
N PHE A 178 -25.28 3.48 -9.08
CA PHE A 178 -23.93 3.78 -8.62
C PHE A 178 -22.86 3.36 -9.64
N LEU A 179 -22.92 2.10 -10.12
CA LEU A 179 -21.96 1.56 -11.08
C LEU A 179 -22.03 2.26 -12.44
N VAL A 180 -23.23 2.57 -12.93
CA VAL A 180 -23.42 3.28 -14.20
C VAL A 180 -22.84 4.69 -14.13
N GLU A 181 -23.08 5.43 -13.05
CA GLU A 181 -22.49 6.76 -12.89
C GLU A 181 -20.97 6.69 -12.71
N LEU A 182 -20.45 5.72 -11.96
CA LEU A 182 -19.01 5.50 -11.84
C LEU A 182 -18.38 5.22 -13.21
N GLN A 183 -19.02 4.41 -14.04
CA GLN A 183 -18.58 4.15 -15.41
C GLN A 183 -18.56 5.43 -16.25
N SER A 184 -19.63 6.23 -16.17
CA SER A 184 -19.75 7.52 -16.86
C SER A 184 -18.63 8.48 -16.46
N LEU A 185 -18.33 8.59 -15.17
CA LEU A 185 -17.24 9.41 -14.64
C LEU A 185 -15.87 8.96 -15.17
N VAL A 186 -15.59 7.65 -15.16
CA VAL A 186 -14.33 7.08 -15.68
C VAL A 186 -14.18 7.37 -17.17
N THR A 187 -15.24 7.20 -17.97
CA THR A 187 -15.22 7.56 -19.40
C THR A 187 -14.94 9.05 -19.61
N ARG A 188 -15.54 9.95 -18.82
CA ARG A 188 -15.25 11.40 -18.89
C ARG A 188 -13.78 11.71 -18.58
N PHE A 189 -13.17 11.01 -17.63
CA PHE A 189 -11.76 11.16 -17.30
C PHE A 189 -10.84 10.73 -18.45
N GLU A 190 -11.11 9.57 -19.07
CA GLU A 190 -10.36 9.07 -20.22
C GLU A 190 -10.35 10.08 -21.38
N ASP A 191 -11.50 10.71 -21.58
CA ASP A 191 -11.70 11.74 -22.57
C ASP A 191 -10.99 13.06 -22.24
N ALA A 192 -11.04 13.47 -20.97
CA ALA A 192 -10.43 14.72 -20.51
C ALA A 192 -8.91 14.64 -20.49
N ARG A 193 -8.33 13.54 -19.99
CA ARG A 193 -6.87 13.41 -19.76
C ARG A 193 -6.04 13.54 -21.03
N VAL A 194 -6.61 13.19 -22.18
CA VAL A 194 -5.95 13.29 -23.50
C VAL A 194 -5.96 14.71 -24.02
N ARG A 195 -6.99 15.49 -23.69
CA ARG A 195 -7.24 16.82 -24.25
C ARG A 195 -6.70 17.96 -23.39
N ASP A 196 -6.76 17.79 -22.07
CA ASP A 196 -6.44 18.82 -21.09
C ASP A 196 -6.02 18.17 -19.77
N HIS A 197 -4.75 18.39 -19.38
CA HIS A 197 -4.18 17.82 -18.16
C HIS A 197 -4.87 18.34 -16.89
N VAL A 198 -5.20 19.63 -16.82
CA VAL A 198 -5.89 20.25 -15.66
C VAL A 198 -7.27 19.64 -15.52
N LYS A 199 -8.01 19.56 -16.62
CA LYS A 199 -9.33 18.92 -16.65
C LYS A 199 -9.24 17.44 -16.28
N GLY A 200 -8.19 16.75 -16.72
CA GLY A 200 -7.89 15.37 -16.32
C GLY A 200 -7.74 15.22 -14.80
N ILE A 201 -6.98 16.11 -14.15
CA ILE A 201 -6.84 16.14 -12.68
C ILE A 201 -8.19 16.37 -12.00
N ARG A 202 -8.98 17.34 -12.46
CA ARG A 202 -10.31 17.65 -11.91
C ARG A 202 -11.26 16.46 -12.02
N CYS A 203 -11.33 15.81 -13.19
CA CYS A 203 -12.13 14.61 -13.39
C CYS A 203 -11.69 13.46 -12.47
N CYS A 204 -10.38 13.29 -12.29
CA CYS A 204 -9.82 12.31 -11.37
C CYS A 204 -10.24 12.57 -9.91
N ALA A 205 -10.16 13.83 -9.46
CA ALA A 205 -10.62 14.25 -8.14
C ALA A 205 -12.11 13.94 -7.94
N SER A 206 -12.96 14.28 -8.92
CA SER A 206 -14.40 14.01 -8.88
C SER A 206 -14.73 12.51 -8.78
N ILE A 207 -13.99 11.64 -9.46
CA ILE A 207 -14.16 10.17 -9.33
C ILE A 207 -13.87 9.74 -7.90
N ILE A 208 -12.75 10.19 -7.32
CA ILE A 208 -12.34 9.80 -5.97
C ILE A 208 -13.34 10.29 -4.92
N GLU A 209 -13.83 11.53 -5.05
CA GLU A 209 -14.84 12.11 -4.18
C GLU A 209 -16.18 11.39 -4.30
N TYR A 210 -16.59 11.05 -5.53
CA TYR A 210 -17.77 10.24 -5.77
C TYR A 210 -17.65 8.88 -5.05
N VAL A 211 -16.52 8.18 -5.18
CA VAL A 211 -16.28 6.92 -4.47
C VAL A 211 -16.31 7.09 -2.93
N ASP A 212 -15.77 8.19 -2.38
CA ASP A 212 -15.81 8.43 -0.93
C ASP A 212 -17.23 8.72 -0.41
N ALA A 213 -18.01 9.51 -1.14
CA ALA A 213 -19.37 9.90 -0.78
C ALA A 213 -20.34 8.71 -0.67
N GLN A 214 -20.14 7.69 -1.50
CA GLN A 214 -21.03 6.52 -1.58
C GLN A 214 -20.88 5.58 -0.37
N ARG A 215 -19.81 5.73 0.41
CA ARG A 215 -19.63 5.04 1.69
C ARG A 215 -20.72 5.41 2.70
N ALA A 216 -21.17 6.66 2.70
CA ALA A 216 -22.23 7.13 3.59
C ALA A 216 -23.60 6.50 3.26
N LYS A 217 -23.74 5.95 2.05
CA LYS A 217 -24.97 5.33 1.53
C LYS A 217 -24.95 3.79 1.60
N SER A 218 -24.14 3.20 2.48
CA SER A 218 -24.03 1.74 2.66
C SER A 218 -23.54 0.93 1.45
N MET A 219 -23.20 1.55 0.31
CA MET A 219 -22.74 0.87 -0.91
C MET A 219 -21.49 0.03 -0.68
N SER A 220 -20.59 0.47 0.19
CA SER A 220 -19.40 -0.31 0.56
C SER A 220 -19.74 -1.65 1.24
N GLY A 221 -20.83 -1.69 2.02
CA GLY A 221 -21.29 -2.93 2.67
C GLY A 221 -21.91 -3.91 1.67
N ILE A 222 -22.67 -3.39 0.70
CA ILE A 222 -23.27 -4.20 -0.37
C ILE A 222 -22.17 -4.79 -1.26
N ILE A 223 -21.19 -3.99 -1.70
CA ILE A 223 -20.06 -4.46 -2.51
C ILE A 223 -19.24 -5.53 -1.75
N LEU A 224 -19.07 -5.37 -0.43
CA LEU A 224 -18.41 -6.38 0.40
C LEU A 224 -19.21 -7.69 0.41
N ALA A 225 -20.53 -7.64 0.60
CA ALA A 225 -21.37 -8.83 0.56
C ALA A 225 -21.32 -9.51 -0.83
N MET A 226 -21.40 -8.73 -1.91
CA MET A 226 -21.31 -9.21 -3.29
C MET A 226 -19.96 -9.84 -3.62
N SER A 227 -18.87 -9.40 -2.97
CA SER A 227 -17.55 -9.99 -3.17
C SER A 227 -17.46 -11.45 -2.70
N ARG A 228 -18.35 -11.88 -1.80
CA ARG A 228 -18.35 -13.23 -1.20
C ARG A 228 -16.94 -13.61 -0.72
N GLU A 229 -16.22 -12.63 -0.20
CA GLU A 229 -14.85 -12.80 0.28
C GLU A 229 -14.87 -13.78 1.47
N ASN A 230 -13.89 -14.70 1.51
CA ASN A 230 -13.81 -15.83 2.44
C ASN A 230 -14.80 -16.99 2.18
N THR A 231 -15.40 -17.06 0.98
CA THR A 231 -16.08 -18.28 0.52
C THR A 231 -15.18 -19.12 -0.40
N ILE A 232 -15.57 -20.37 -0.67
CA ILE A 232 -14.83 -21.29 -1.55
C ILE A 232 -14.67 -20.71 -2.97
N ASN A 233 -15.63 -19.89 -3.41
CA ASN A 233 -15.64 -19.26 -4.74
C ASN A 233 -15.90 -17.74 -4.60
N PRO A 234 -14.88 -16.94 -4.25
CA PRO A 234 -15.04 -15.49 -4.15
C PRO A 234 -15.34 -14.88 -5.52
N ALA A 235 -16.19 -13.86 -5.55
CA ALA A 235 -16.54 -13.18 -6.79
C ALA A 235 -15.44 -12.18 -7.16
N THR A 236 -14.43 -12.66 -7.89
CA THR A 236 -13.17 -11.93 -8.19
C THR A 236 -13.41 -10.52 -8.72
N THR A 237 -14.35 -10.35 -9.65
CA THR A 237 -14.68 -9.03 -10.20
C THR A 237 -15.12 -8.03 -9.12
N TRP A 238 -15.92 -8.46 -8.15
CA TRP A 238 -16.38 -7.61 -7.05
C TRP A 238 -15.27 -7.36 -6.03
N CYS A 239 -14.41 -8.35 -5.77
CA CYS A 239 -13.20 -8.18 -4.95
C CYS A 239 -12.29 -7.11 -5.56
N ASP A 240 -12.06 -7.16 -6.87
CA ASP A 240 -11.15 -6.24 -7.54
C ASP A 240 -11.76 -4.84 -7.68
N LEU A 241 -13.07 -4.72 -7.96
CA LEU A 241 -13.80 -3.45 -7.93
C LEU A 241 -13.63 -2.78 -6.57
N ARG A 242 -13.87 -3.53 -5.48
CA ARG A 242 -13.71 -3.04 -4.10
C ARG A 242 -12.28 -2.59 -3.84
N HIS A 243 -11.30 -3.37 -4.29
CA HIS A 243 -9.87 -3.05 -4.15
C HIS A 243 -9.54 -1.71 -4.81
N ASN A 244 -9.88 -1.53 -6.08
CA ASN A 244 -9.56 -0.33 -6.85
C ASN A 244 -10.26 0.91 -6.27
N MET A 245 -11.53 0.79 -5.90
CA MET A 245 -12.27 1.86 -5.21
C MET A 245 -11.61 2.25 -3.87
N ALA A 246 -11.18 1.26 -3.09
CA ALA A 246 -10.50 1.54 -1.81
C ALA A 246 -9.16 2.25 -2.00
N ARG A 247 -8.42 1.92 -3.08
CA ARG A 247 -7.16 2.60 -3.44
C ARG A 247 -7.36 4.03 -3.89
N LEU A 248 -8.38 4.30 -4.71
CA LEU A 248 -8.74 5.65 -5.12
C LEU A 248 -9.14 6.52 -3.91
N LYS A 249 -10.04 6.00 -3.07
CA LYS A 249 -10.46 6.69 -1.85
C LYS A 249 -9.29 7.01 -0.90
N ALA A 250 -8.24 6.19 -0.88
CA ALA A 250 -7.11 6.40 0.00
C ALA A 250 -6.43 7.76 -0.20
N TYR A 251 -6.50 8.36 -1.39
CA TYR A 251 -5.97 9.70 -1.66
C TYR A 251 -6.75 10.81 -0.95
N ASN A 252 -8.09 10.74 -0.94
CA ASN A 252 -8.92 11.67 -0.19
C ASN A 252 -8.63 11.58 1.31
N VAL A 253 -8.53 10.35 1.84
CA VAL A 253 -8.18 10.09 3.24
C VAL A 253 -6.77 10.59 3.58
N SER A 254 -5.80 10.40 2.67
CA SER A 254 -4.42 10.88 2.87
C SER A 254 -4.38 12.40 2.96
N THR A 255 -5.08 13.08 2.04
CA THR A 255 -5.21 14.54 2.02
C THR A 255 -5.80 15.07 3.33
N LYS A 256 -6.96 14.54 3.75
CA LYS A 256 -7.60 14.92 5.02
C LYS A 256 -6.66 14.73 6.22
N SER A 257 -5.88 13.65 6.21
CA SER A 257 -4.99 13.30 7.33
C SER A 257 -3.72 14.15 7.37
N ILE A 258 -3.17 14.51 6.21
CA ILE A 258 -2.01 15.42 6.11
C ILE A 258 -2.42 16.82 6.58
N ILE A 259 -3.56 17.34 6.12
CA ILE A 259 -4.10 18.63 6.59
C ILE A 259 -4.37 18.58 8.10
N SER A 260 -4.96 17.48 8.59
CA SER A 260 -5.19 17.32 10.02
C SER A 260 -3.88 17.31 10.81
N ALA A 261 -2.86 16.58 10.34
CA ALA A 261 -1.55 16.55 10.99
C ALA A 261 -0.90 17.94 11.03
N TYR A 262 -1.00 18.72 9.95
CA TYR A 262 -0.53 20.11 9.92
C TYR A 262 -1.21 20.99 10.97
N ASN A 263 -2.52 20.82 11.17
CA ASN A 263 -3.26 21.58 12.18
C ASN A 263 -2.86 21.23 13.61
N PHE A 264 -2.45 19.98 13.86
CA PHE A 264 -2.07 19.51 15.19
C PHE A 264 -0.59 19.72 15.52
N TRP A 265 0.26 19.54 14.51
CA TRP A 265 1.71 19.54 14.63
C TRP A 265 2.33 20.39 13.52
N PRO A 266 2.07 21.71 13.51
CA PRO A 266 2.67 22.60 12.52
C PRO A 266 4.20 22.56 12.55
N GLU A 267 4.81 22.19 13.68
CA GLU A 267 6.26 21.97 13.81
C GLU A 267 6.81 20.91 12.84
N LEU A 268 5.98 19.96 12.37
CA LEU A 268 6.37 18.94 11.38
C LEU A 268 6.46 19.49 9.95
N PHE A 269 6.01 20.72 9.71
CA PHE A 269 5.87 21.30 8.37
C PHE A 269 6.57 22.65 8.22
N GLN A 270 7.56 22.94 9.08
CA GLN A 270 8.33 24.19 9.03
C GLN A 270 9.14 24.33 7.73
N GLU A 271 9.70 25.52 7.48
CA GLU A 271 10.49 25.77 6.27
C GLU A 271 11.88 25.13 6.33
N ASP A 272 12.44 25.02 7.52
CA ASP A 272 13.78 24.54 7.85
C ASP A 272 13.86 23.02 8.06
N ILE A 273 12.80 22.26 7.73
CA ILE A 273 12.84 20.82 7.90
C ILE A 273 13.93 20.17 7.02
N HIS A 274 14.63 19.22 7.62
CA HIS A 274 15.63 18.42 6.92
C HIS A 274 14.97 17.17 6.33
N MET A 275 15.12 16.97 5.02
CA MET A 275 14.72 15.73 4.35
C MET A 275 15.97 14.99 3.92
N GLU A 276 16.17 13.80 4.48
CA GLU A 276 17.24 12.87 4.15
C GLU A 276 16.68 11.80 3.21
N MET A 277 17.06 11.86 1.94
CA MET A 277 16.64 10.89 0.93
C MET A 277 17.55 9.67 0.98
N VAL A 278 17.01 8.54 1.44
CA VAL A 278 17.73 7.27 1.59
C VAL A 278 17.74 6.52 0.26
N PRO A 279 18.92 6.25 -0.34
CA PRO A 279 19.00 5.55 -1.61
C PRO A 279 18.51 4.10 -1.50
N SER A 280 17.92 3.59 -2.58
CA SER A 280 17.53 2.19 -2.65
C SER A 280 18.74 1.25 -2.53
N SER A 281 18.56 0.09 -1.89
CA SER A 281 19.62 -0.92 -1.88
C SER A 281 19.91 -1.42 -3.29
N ARG A 282 21.17 -1.77 -3.55
CA ARG A 282 21.53 -2.51 -4.77
C ARG A 282 20.87 -3.90 -4.77
N PRO A 283 20.19 -4.30 -5.86
CA PRO A 283 19.63 -5.64 -5.99
C PRO A 283 20.75 -6.69 -5.91
N HIS A 284 20.51 -7.73 -5.12
CA HIS A 284 21.43 -8.84 -4.97
C HIS A 284 21.22 -9.86 -6.10
N PRO A 285 22.29 -10.44 -6.69
CA PRO A 285 22.14 -11.51 -7.68
C PRO A 285 21.37 -12.72 -7.11
N ASN A 286 20.58 -13.39 -7.95
CA ASN A 286 19.81 -14.58 -7.57
C ASN A 286 20.67 -15.63 -6.81
N PRO A 287 20.44 -15.83 -5.49
CA PRO A 287 21.24 -16.76 -4.67
C PRO A 287 21.00 -18.25 -4.97
N LEU A 288 19.96 -18.56 -5.74
CA LEU A 288 19.51 -19.91 -6.08
C LEU A 288 19.75 -20.27 -7.56
N ARG A 289 20.33 -19.37 -8.37
CA ARG A 289 20.45 -19.53 -9.84
C ARG A 289 21.05 -20.87 -10.32
N ARG A 290 21.88 -21.53 -9.51
CA ARG A 290 22.55 -22.80 -9.82
C ARG A 290 22.05 -23.98 -8.98
N LEU A 291 20.92 -23.81 -8.29
CA LEU A 291 20.38 -24.84 -7.43
C LEU A 291 19.46 -25.74 -8.24
N ASP A 292 19.94 -26.94 -8.54
CA ASP A 292 19.11 -28.05 -9.00
C ASP A 292 18.68 -28.85 -7.75
N THR A 293 17.41 -28.74 -7.37
CA THR A 293 16.88 -29.41 -6.17
C THR A 293 15.40 -29.70 -6.36
N THR A 294 14.93 -30.78 -5.73
CA THR A 294 13.50 -31.09 -5.62
C THR A 294 12.90 -30.50 -4.35
N ALA A 295 11.57 -30.38 -4.31
CA ALA A 295 10.79 -30.02 -3.14
C ALA A 295 11.07 -30.99 -1.97
N ALA A 296 11.11 -32.30 -2.24
CA ALA A 296 11.45 -33.32 -1.24
C ALA A 296 12.86 -33.11 -0.64
N ALA A 297 13.84 -32.75 -1.48
CA ALA A 297 15.20 -32.50 -1.02
C ALA A 297 15.30 -31.19 -0.20
N MET A 298 14.62 -30.12 -0.62
CA MET A 298 14.54 -28.87 0.16
C MET A 298 13.90 -29.12 1.53
N LEU A 299 12.78 -29.83 1.54
CA LEU A 299 12.01 -30.13 2.74
C LEU A 299 12.82 -30.98 3.73
N GLY A 300 13.55 -31.98 3.23
CA GLY A 300 14.47 -32.77 4.06
C GLY A 300 15.60 -31.94 4.69
N ARG A 301 15.94 -30.77 4.13
CA ARG A 301 16.88 -29.81 4.74
C ARG A 301 16.22 -28.84 5.72
N MET A 302 14.89 -28.72 5.69
CA MET A 302 14.12 -27.83 6.57
C MET A 302 13.73 -28.50 7.89
N VAL A 303 13.72 -29.83 7.93
CA VAL A 303 13.35 -30.68 9.07
C VAL A 303 14.60 -31.39 9.60
N ALA A 304 14.68 -31.60 10.92
CA ALA A 304 15.84 -32.19 11.58
C ALA A 304 15.64 -33.66 12.01
N ASP A 305 14.39 -34.12 12.14
CA ASP A 305 14.04 -35.46 12.60
C ASP A 305 13.78 -36.40 11.41
N ASP A 306 14.40 -37.58 11.41
CA ASP A 306 14.36 -38.53 10.29
C ASP A 306 12.95 -39.11 10.04
N ALA A 307 12.17 -39.34 11.10
CA ALA A 307 10.78 -39.82 10.95
C ALA A 307 9.87 -38.70 10.39
N GLU A 308 10.09 -37.46 10.82
CA GLU A 308 9.41 -36.30 10.26
C GLU A 308 9.85 -36.03 8.81
N ILE A 309 11.10 -36.31 8.44
CA ILE A 309 11.58 -36.20 7.04
C ILE A 309 10.80 -37.16 6.13
N GLU A 310 10.62 -38.42 6.50
CA GLU A 310 9.92 -39.39 5.66
C GLU A 310 8.42 -39.07 5.54
N LEU A 311 7.76 -38.68 6.63
CA LEU A 311 6.37 -38.20 6.59
C LEU A 311 6.23 -37.01 5.62
N ARG A 312 7.15 -36.05 5.72
CA ARG A 312 7.10 -34.82 4.94
C ARG A 312 7.44 -35.05 3.47
N ARG A 313 8.33 -36.00 3.16
CA ARG A 313 8.56 -36.48 1.79
C ARG A 313 7.28 -37.05 1.19
N ALA A 314 6.55 -37.89 1.93
CA ALA A 314 5.26 -38.42 1.47
C ALA A 314 4.20 -37.32 1.23
N GLU A 315 4.14 -36.29 2.08
CA GLU A 315 3.26 -35.13 1.86
C GLU A 315 3.65 -34.32 0.61
N ALA A 316 4.96 -34.16 0.34
CA ALA A 316 5.45 -33.49 -0.87
C ALA A 316 5.17 -34.30 -2.15
N GLU A 317 5.22 -35.63 -2.08
CA GLU A 317 4.82 -36.51 -3.18
C GLU A 317 3.35 -36.31 -3.56
N GLN A 318 2.46 -36.15 -2.59
CA GLN A 318 1.06 -35.80 -2.85
C GLN A 318 0.89 -34.44 -3.54
N LEU A 319 1.86 -33.55 -3.43
CA LEU A 319 1.85 -32.25 -4.10
C LEU A 319 2.46 -32.27 -5.51
N LYS A 320 3.06 -33.39 -5.95
CA LYS A 320 3.50 -33.55 -7.35
C LYS A 320 2.37 -33.42 -8.35
N GLN A 321 1.15 -33.81 -7.99
CA GLN A 321 -0.05 -33.60 -8.81
C GLN A 321 -0.30 -32.12 -9.15
N PHE A 322 0.24 -31.20 -8.34
CA PHE A 322 0.18 -29.75 -8.55
C PHE A 322 1.46 -29.17 -9.16
N ASN A 323 2.36 -30.02 -9.65
CA ASN A 323 3.64 -29.65 -10.29
C ASN A 323 4.54 -28.76 -9.41
N LEU A 324 4.62 -29.07 -8.10
CA LEU A 324 5.40 -28.27 -7.15
C LEU A 324 6.88 -28.14 -7.52
N ASP A 325 7.51 -29.24 -7.96
CA ASP A 325 8.91 -29.24 -8.40
C ASP A 325 9.12 -28.31 -9.62
N GLY A 326 8.20 -28.32 -10.59
CA GLY A 326 8.25 -27.45 -11.76
C GLY A 326 8.06 -25.97 -11.39
N ILE A 327 7.15 -25.66 -10.47
CA ILE A 327 6.94 -24.30 -9.94
C ILE A 327 8.22 -23.81 -9.25
N LEU A 328 8.78 -24.63 -8.37
CA LEU A 328 9.99 -24.31 -7.62
C LEU A 328 11.19 -24.11 -8.54
N HIS A 329 11.40 -25.01 -9.51
CA HIS A 329 12.51 -24.89 -10.47
C HIS A 329 12.39 -23.60 -11.28
N LYS A 330 11.18 -23.28 -11.79
CA LYS A 330 10.93 -22.01 -12.49
C LYS A 330 11.21 -20.81 -11.58
N ALA A 331 10.72 -20.82 -10.34
CA ALA A 331 10.91 -19.73 -9.39
C ALA A 331 12.38 -19.50 -9.00
N CYS A 332 13.14 -20.58 -8.81
CA CYS A 332 14.58 -20.52 -8.47
C CYS A 332 15.44 -20.08 -9.66
N ALA A 333 15.08 -20.46 -10.89
CA ALA A 333 15.84 -20.14 -12.10
C ALA A 333 15.57 -18.73 -12.67
N ARG A 334 14.53 -18.04 -12.20
CA ARG A 334 14.16 -16.69 -12.68
C ARG A 334 15.32 -15.70 -12.57
N LYS A 335 15.66 -15.05 -13.67
CA LYS A 335 16.67 -13.97 -13.70
C LYS A 335 16.20 -12.71 -12.97
N SER A 336 14.89 -12.43 -13.01
CA SER A 336 14.25 -11.32 -12.30
C SER A 336 14.24 -11.48 -10.78
N PHE A 337 14.57 -12.67 -10.25
CA PHE A 337 14.70 -12.88 -8.81
C PHE A 337 15.97 -12.21 -8.28
N THR A 338 15.83 -10.92 -7.98
CA THR A 338 16.91 -10.05 -7.51
C THR A 338 16.54 -9.46 -6.16
N PRO A 339 16.96 -10.09 -5.04
CA PRO A 339 16.55 -9.62 -3.74
C PRO A 339 17.04 -8.22 -3.39
N LEU A 340 16.20 -7.41 -2.76
CA LEU A 340 16.46 -6.03 -2.34
C LEU A 340 15.93 -5.79 -0.91
N VAL A 341 16.49 -4.76 -0.27
CA VAL A 341 16.03 -4.29 1.04
C VAL A 341 14.78 -3.45 0.83
N HIS A 342 13.73 -3.73 1.58
CA HIS A 342 12.48 -2.97 1.48
C HIS A 342 12.60 -1.59 2.14
N GLY A 343 11.82 -0.61 1.67
CA GLY A 343 11.83 0.78 2.09
C GLY A 343 11.70 0.97 3.60
N GLU A 344 10.79 0.26 4.28
CA GLU A 344 10.69 0.33 5.73
C GLU A 344 11.98 -0.09 6.46
N VAL A 345 12.71 -1.08 5.93
CA VAL A 345 13.96 -1.57 6.52
C VAL A 345 15.11 -0.61 6.19
N LEU A 346 15.17 -0.09 4.97
CA LEU A 346 16.17 0.91 4.55
C LEU A 346 16.13 2.16 5.43
N VAL A 347 14.92 2.70 5.64
CA VAL A 347 14.73 3.91 6.42
C VAL A 347 15.01 3.70 7.90
N HIS A 348 14.64 2.54 8.44
CA HIS A 348 15.04 2.18 9.81
C HIS A 348 16.55 2.11 9.97
N ASP A 349 17.26 1.44 9.06
CA ASP A 349 18.71 1.28 9.12
C ASP A 349 19.44 2.64 9.05
N ALA A 350 19.00 3.53 8.15
CA ALA A 350 19.51 4.89 8.03
C ALA A 350 19.23 5.74 9.30
N ALA A 351 17.99 5.77 9.77
CA ALA A 351 17.61 6.53 10.97
C ALA A 351 18.33 6.00 12.22
N ARG A 352 18.50 4.67 12.33
CA ARG A 352 19.23 4.03 13.43
C ARG A 352 20.71 4.39 13.40
N THR A 353 21.33 4.41 12.23
CA THR A 353 22.73 4.84 12.07
C THR A 353 22.88 6.28 12.53
N TYR A 354 22.01 7.18 12.07
CA TYR A 354 22.02 8.58 12.50
C TYR A 354 21.87 8.75 14.02
N LEU A 355 20.97 7.99 14.66
CA LEU A 355 20.78 8.02 16.12
C LEU A 355 22.01 7.54 16.90
N LEU A 356 22.77 6.59 16.35
CA LEU A 356 24.00 6.11 16.97
C LEU A 356 25.15 7.11 16.85
N GLU A 357 25.20 7.84 15.73
CA GLU A 357 26.21 8.86 15.46
C GLU A 357 25.94 10.19 16.18
N ASN A 358 24.67 10.46 16.56
CA ASN A 358 24.25 11.72 17.15
C ASN A 358 23.55 11.51 18.52
N PRO A 359 24.33 11.34 19.61
CA PRO A 359 23.78 11.22 20.95
C PRO A 359 22.94 12.45 21.33
N GLY A 360 21.67 12.22 21.69
CA GLY A 360 20.72 13.27 22.06
C GLY A 360 19.61 13.48 21.04
N VAL A 361 19.79 13.01 19.79
CA VAL A 361 18.70 12.90 18.82
C VAL A 361 17.76 11.77 19.25
N THR A 362 16.47 11.99 19.07
CA THR A 362 15.45 10.98 19.37
C THR A 362 14.44 10.88 18.23
N TYR A 363 13.60 9.84 18.23
CA TYR A 363 12.40 9.88 17.41
C TYR A 363 11.52 11.03 17.85
N TRP A 364 10.79 11.63 16.92
CA TRP A 364 9.90 12.74 17.25
C TRP A 364 8.90 12.35 18.35
N LYS A 365 8.87 13.13 19.44
CA LYS A 365 8.12 12.84 20.69
C LYS A 365 8.40 11.48 21.33
N ASN A 366 9.58 10.90 21.06
CA ASN A 366 9.94 9.52 21.41
C ASN A 366 9.04 8.43 20.79
N TRP A 367 8.24 8.77 19.78
CA TRP A 367 7.39 7.82 19.07
C TRP A 367 8.22 7.06 18.03
N ARG A 368 8.85 5.97 18.49
CA ARG A 368 9.71 5.11 17.67
C ARG A 368 8.90 4.38 16.61
N PHE A 369 8.73 5.02 15.47
CA PHE A 369 7.90 4.52 14.38
C PHE A 369 8.54 4.74 13.01
N VAL A 370 8.48 3.71 12.16
CA VAL A 370 8.69 3.82 10.72
C VAL A 370 7.36 3.54 10.02
N GLY A 371 6.84 4.55 9.33
CA GLY A 371 5.64 4.39 8.51
C GLY A 371 5.98 3.95 7.09
N SER A 372 5.00 3.35 6.42
CA SER A 372 5.18 2.79 5.09
C SER A 372 3.93 2.96 4.21
N SER A 373 4.13 3.13 2.90
CA SER A 373 3.06 3.36 1.92
C SER A 373 2.05 2.19 1.87
N LYS A 374 2.55 0.98 2.09
CA LYS A 374 1.79 -0.28 2.19
C LYS A 374 2.00 -0.93 3.56
N PRO A 375 1.07 -1.78 4.06
CA PRO A 375 1.32 -2.57 5.25
C PRO A 375 2.62 -3.38 5.08
N THR A 376 3.30 -3.74 6.18
CA THR A 376 4.58 -4.45 6.04
C THR A 376 4.40 -5.85 5.48
N CYS A 377 5.37 -6.34 4.70
CA CYS A 377 5.32 -7.71 4.23
C CYS A 377 5.61 -8.71 5.35
N ARG A 378 5.41 -10.01 5.09
CA ARG A 378 5.66 -11.07 6.08
C ARG A 378 7.11 -11.05 6.57
N LEU A 379 8.08 -10.93 5.67
CA LEU A 379 9.50 -10.93 6.00
C LEU A 379 9.93 -9.66 6.75
N CYS A 380 9.42 -8.48 6.36
CA CYS A 380 9.59 -7.25 7.15
C CYS A 380 9.01 -7.41 8.55
N SER A 381 7.81 -7.99 8.70
CA SER A 381 7.20 -8.22 10.01
C SER A 381 8.07 -9.12 10.90
N TYR A 382 8.71 -10.14 10.33
CA TYR A 382 9.64 -10.99 11.06
C TYR A 382 10.92 -10.26 11.43
N TYR A 383 11.48 -9.48 10.52
CA TYR A 383 12.64 -8.63 10.80
C TYR A 383 12.39 -7.67 11.98
N PHE A 384 11.32 -6.86 11.91
CA PHE A 384 10.97 -5.90 12.96
C PHE A 384 10.65 -6.58 14.29
N SER A 385 10.07 -7.79 14.27
CA SER A 385 9.86 -8.59 15.49
C SER A 385 11.15 -9.07 16.15
N CYS A 386 12.27 -9.15 15.42
CA CYS A 386 13.57 -9.57 15.96
C CYS A 386 14.35 -8.40 16.56
N ILE A 387 14.30 -7.21 15.94
CA ILE A 387 15.04 -6.03 16.41
C ILE A 387 14.33 -5.26 17.53
N ASN A 388 13.00 -5.21 17.51
CA ASN A 388 12.12 -4.69 18.57
C ASN A 388 12.49 -3.30 19.15
N ASP A 389 13.24 -2.47 18.41
CA ASP A 389 13.64 -1.11 18.81
C ASP A 389 12.73 -0.02 18.21
N VAL A 390 11.91 -0.39 17.23
CA VAL A 390 10.99 0.48 16.52
C VAL A 390 9.68 -0.25 16.24
N THR A 391 8.58 0.51 16.19
CA THR A 391 7.29 0.01 15.73
C THR A 391 7.10 0.32 14.24
N VAL A 392 6.37 -0.53 13.54
CA VAL A 392 6.09 -0.37 12.10
C VAL A 392 4.62 -0.59 11.82
N ARG A 393 4.18 -0.22 10.62
CA ARG A 393 2.83 -0.50 10.16
C ARG A 393 2.54 -2.01 10.21
N GLU A 394 1.35 -2.38 10.68
CA GLU A 394 0.91 -3.77 10.78
C GLU A 394 1.04 -4.50 9.44
N SER A 395 1.26 -5.82 9.49
CA SER A 395 1.61 -6.61 8.32
C SER A 395 0.39 -7.14 7.57
N HIS A 396 0.42 -7.12 6.23
CA HIS A 396 -0.55 -7.84 5.39
C HIS A 396 -0.21 -9.33 5.21
N ARG A 397 0.90 -9.80 5.80
CA ARG A 397 1.36 -11.21 5.81
C ARG A 397 1.60 -11.84 4.43
N ILE A 398 1.66 -11.07 3.34
CA ILE A 398 2.09 -11.59 2.02
C ILE A 398 3.61 -11.74 2.03
N LEU A 399 4.08 -12.86 1.49
CA LEU A 399 5.49 -13.18 1.35
C LEU A 399 6.03 -12.56 0.04
N TYR A 400 6.92 -11.58 0.13
CA TYR A 400 7.66 -11.09 -1.03
C TYR A 400 9.05 -11.71 -1.05
N SER A 401 9.28 -12.64 -1.97
CA SER A 401 10.52 -13.41 -2.01
C SER A 401 11.76 -12.59 -2.35
N ARG A 402 11.58 -11.45 -3.03
CA ARG A 402 12.63 -10.46 -3.32
C ARG A 402 13.12 -9.69 -2.08
N TRP A 403 12.65 -9.98 -0.88
CA TRP A 403 13.18 -9.31 0.32
C TRP A 403 14.59 -9.79 0.71
N ARG A 404 15.42 -8.90 1.26
CA ARG A 404 16.68 -9.23 1.94
C ARG A 404 16.95 -8.34 3.16
N VAL A 405 17.88 -8.79 4.00
CA VAL A 405 18.42 -8.00 5.13
C VAL A 405 19.34 -6.86 4.66
N PRO A 406 19.46 -5.77 5.44
CA PRO A 406 20.40 -4.66 5.18
C PRO A 406 21.86 -5.09 5.06
N ASP A 407 22.63 -4.25 4.38
CA ASP A 407 24.08 -4.35 4.36
C ASP A 407 24.66 -3.87 5.69
N VAL A 408 25.77 -4.46 6.13
CA VAL A 408 26.42 -4.14 7.41
C VAL A 408 27.92 -4.00 7.21
N PHE A 409 28.56 -3.12 7.97
CA PHE A 409 29.95 -2.72 7.74
C PHE A 409 30.93 -3.14 8.84
N ASP A 410 30.45 -3.57 10.01
CA ASP A 410 31.26 -4.10 11.11
C ASP A 410 30.87 -5.54 11.51
N GLU A 411 31.77 -6.23 12.21
CA GLU A 411 31.61 -7.64 12.60
C GLU A 411 30.48 -7.88 13.60
N ARG A 412 30.23 -6.94 14.52
CA ARG A 412 29.17 -7.05 15.52
C ARG A 412 27.80 -6.96 14.84
N ALA A 413 27.62 -6.00 13.93
CA ALA A 413 26.42 -5.89 13.11
C ALA A 413 26.25 -7.09 12.18
N ALA A 414 27.34 -7.64 11.62
CA ALA A 414 27.29 -8.86 10.83
C ALA A 414 26.76 -10.06 11.62
N LYS A 415 27.24 -10.25 12.86
CA LYS A 415 26.76 -11.32 13.75
C LYS A 415 25.28 -11.13 14.09
N ALA A 416 24.87 -9.93 14.47
CA ALA A 416 23.47 -9.63 14.80
C ALA A 416 22.53 -9.84 13.58
N ARG A 417 22.94 -9.39 12.39
CA ARG A 417 22.20 -9.63 11.15
C ARG A 417 22.06 -11.12 10.85
N ASP A 418 23.11 -11.89 11.05
CA ASP A 418 23.11 -13.33 10.82
C ASP A 418 22.15 -14.05 11.80
N GLU A 419 22.11 -13.65 13.07
CA GLU A 419 21.16 -14.15 14.08
C GLU A 419 19.70 -13.81 13.72
N ILE A 420 19.46 -12.59 13.22
CA ILE A 420 18.14 -12.17 12.71
C ILE A 420 17.75 -13.05 11.51
N LEU A 421 18.65 -13.24 10.55
CA LEU A 421 18.38 -14.02 9.33
C LEU A 421 18.06 -15.48 9.68
N ASP A 422 18.81 -16.08 10.60
CA ASP A 422 18.57 -17.45 11.07
C ASP A 422 17.22 -17.56 11.82
N SER A 423 16.84 -16.52 12.59
CA SER A 423 15.54 -16.43 13.26
C SER A 423 14.37 -16.32 12.28
N ILE A 424 14.48 -15.48 11.25
CA ILE A 424 13.48 -15.34 10.19
C ILE A 424 13.37 -16.66 9.40
N ALA A 425 14.50 -17.29 9.08
CA ALA A 425 14.52 -18.59 8.39
C ALA A 425 13.76 -19.66 9.17
N LYS A 426 13.91 -19.69 10.51
CA LYS A 426 13.15 -20.61 11.38
C LYS A 426 11.64 -20.37 11.28
N LYS A 427 11.18 -19.10 11.31
CA LYS A 427 9.77 -18.75 11.18
C LYS A 427 9.20 -19.16 9.82
N ILE A 428 9.92 -18.90 8.73
CA ILE A 428 9.48 -19.29 7.37
C ILE A 428 9.43 -20.80 7.20
N ARG A 429 10.36 -21.56 7.79
CA ARG A 429 10.27 -23.03 7.81
C ARG A 429 9.01 -23.50 8.55
N GLN A 430 8.68 -22.89 9.68
CA GLN A 430 7.46 -23.21 10.41
C GLN A 430 6.20 -22.89 9.59
N ASP A 431 6.19 -21.75 8.89
CA ASP A 431 5.11 -21.40 7.96
C ASP A 431 4.92 -22.46 6.88
N ALA A 432 6.00 -22.88 6.21
CA ALA A 432 5.97 -23.91 5.19
C ALA A 432 5.40 -25.24 5.70
N LEU A 433 5.83 -25.68 6.88
CA LEU A 433 5.31 -26.90 7.49
C LEU A 433 3.82 -26.74 7.85
N GLN A 434 3.40 -25.58 8.34
CA GLN A 434 2.00 -25.31 8.64
C GLN A 434 1.13 -25.26 7.38
N THR A 435 1.60 -24.62 6.30
CA THR A 435 0.89 -24.57 5.02
C THR A 435 0.82 -25.95 4.37
N MET A 436 1.86 -26.78 4.49
CA MET A 436 1.77 -28.17 4.02
C MET A 436 0.72 -28.98 4.76
N ARG A 437 0.61 -28.83 6.08
CA ARG A 437 -0.36 -29.56 6.92
C ARG A 437 -1.79 -29.09 6.68
N SER A 438 -2.00 -27.78 6.69
CA SER A 438 -3.34 -27.18 6.58
C SER A 438 -3.84 -27.02 5.14
N LYS A 439 -2.93 -27.06 4.16
CA LYS A 439 -3.16 -26.65 2.77
C LYS A 439 -3.77 -25.23 2.66
N LEU A 440 -3.54 -24.39 3.67
CA LEU A 440 -4.08 -23.03 3.79
C LEU A 440 -2.92 -22.03 3.85
N PRO A 441 -2.58 -21.38 2.73
CA PRO A 441 -1.53 -20.38 2.69
C PRO A 441 -1.84 -19.16 3.55
N GLN A 442 -0.79 -18.56 4.12
CA GLN A 442 -0.90 -17.30 4.86
C GLN A 442 -0.92 -16.09 3.93
N GLY A 443 -1.46 -14.98 4.43
CA GLY A 443 -1.50 -13.70 3.73
C GLY A 443 -2.80 -13.47 2.99
N ARG A 444 -2.84 -12.38 2.22
CA ARG A 444 -4.03 -11.94 1.51
C ARG A 444 -3.88 -12.15 0.01
N ASN A 445 -5.00 -12.08 -0.71
CA ASN A 445 -4.96 -11.95 -2.16
C ASN A 445 -4.40 -10.59 -2.59
N ASN A 446 -4.72 -9.54 -1.83
CA ASN A 446 -4.29 -8.17 -2.08
C ASN A 446 -3.64 -7.56 -0.84
N ASP A 447 -2.65 -6.71 -1.02
CA ASP A 447 -1.92 -5.97 0.01
C ASP A 447 -2.74 -4.82 0.67
N SER A 448 -3.97 -4.58 0.21
CA SER A 448 -4.85 -3.47 0.67
C SER A 448 -5.51 -3.74 2.01
N SER A 449 -5.43 -2.80 2.96
CA SER A 449 -6.35 -2.75 4.10
C SER A 449 -7.73 -2.26 3.65
N SER A 450 -8.80 -2.91 4.11
CA SER A 450 -10.19 -2.49 3.91
C SER A 450 -10.37 -0.98 4.14
N PHE A 451 -11.09 -0.31 3.22
CA PHE A 451 -11.30 1.14 3.09
C PHE A 451 -10.67 2.01 4.20
N PRO A 452 -9.53 2.68 3.95
CA PRO A 452 -8.90 3.50 4.97
C PRO A 452 -9.87 4.59 5.44
N THR A 453 -9.84 4.89 6.73
CA THR A 453 -10.65 5.94 7.34
C THR A 453 -9.75 6.87 8.12
N VAL A 454 -10.08 8.16 8.15
CA VAL A 454 -9.38 9.12 9.02
C VAL A 454 -9.51 8.64 10.48
N PRO A 455 -8.41 8.58 11.26
CA PRO A 455 -8.44 8.17 12.66
C PRO A 455 -9.42 8.99 13.50
N ARG A 456 -9.98 8.35 14.53
CA ARG A 456 -10.90 9.00 15.46
C ARG A 456 -10.24 10.16 16.22
N PHE A 457 -8.92 10.11 16.42
CA PHE A 457 -8.12 11.21 16.97
C PHE A 457 -8.35 12.53 16.23
N PHE A 458 -8.14 12.55 14.90
CA PHE A 458 -8.36 13.76 14.09
C PHE A 458 -9.83 14.17 14.03
N ALA A 459 -10.75 13.20 13.91
CA ALA A 459 -12.19 13.48 13.87
C ALA A 459 -12.71 14.15 15.15
N ARG A 460 -12.25 13.73 16.34
CA ARG A 460 -12.70 14.29 17.62
C ARG A 460 -12.20 15.72 17.84
N ALA A 461 -10.97 16.03 17.43
CA ALA A 461 -10.45 17.37 17.59
C ALA A 461 -11.09 18.37 16.63
N ALA A 462 -11.43 17.96 15.40
CA ALA A 462 -12.25 18.77 14.51
C ALA A 462 -13.57 19.18 15.19
N ILE A 463 -14.26 18.24 15.85
CA ILE A 463 -15.49 18.51 16.61
C ILE A 463 -15.24 19.46 17.80
N LYS A 464 -14.13 19.28 18.53
CA LYS A 464 -13.78 20.19 19.63
C LYS A 464 -13.48 21.61 19.14
N SER A 465 -12.80 21.74 17.99
CA SER A 465 -12.49 23.03 17.39
C SER A 465 -13.75 23.76 16.91
N SER A 466 -14.71 23.04 16.30
CA SER A 466 -15.98 23.61 15.85
C SER A 466 -16.92 23.99 16.99
N GLN A 467 -16.90 23.25 18.10
CA GLN A 467 -17.65 23.60 19.32
C GLN A 467 -17.03 24.79 20.08
N SER A 468 -15.71 24.97 20.01
CA SER A 468 -15.02 26.13 20.60
C SER A 468 -15.33 27.43 19.84
N SER A 469 -15.49 27.36 18.52
CA SER A 469 -15.87 28.51 17.69
C SER A 469 -17.37 28.86 17.78
N ASN A 470 -18.22 27.98 18.31
CA ASN A 470 -19.67 28.20 18.44
C ASN A 470 -20.14 28.63 19.84
N ARG A 471 -19.24 29.03 20.75
CA ARG A 471 -19.61 29.51 22.10
C ARG A 471 -20.26 30.91 22.14
N GLY A 472 -20.81 31.39 21.02
CA GLY A 472 -21.43 32.71 20.90
C GLY A 472 -22.83 32.77 20.29
N VAL A 473 -23.44 31.66 19.84
CA VAL A 473 -24.80 31.72 19.25
C VAL A 473 -25.63 30.50 19.67
N ALA A 474 -26.78 30.75 20.30
CA ALA A 474 -27.76 29.76 20.68
C ALA A 474 -28.33 29.01 19.45
N PRO A 475 -28.79 27.75 19.58
CA PRO A 475 -29.30 27.00 18.44
C PRO A 475 -30.71 27.49 18.10
N VAL A 476 -30.89 28.06 16.91
CA VAL A 476 -32.21 28.20 16.28
C VAL A 476 -32.43 26.98 15.39
N VAL A 477 -33.52 26.28 15.66
CA VAL A 477 -34.08 25.22 14.85
C VAL A 477 -34.88 25.88 13.72
N GLU A 478 -34.61 25.58 12.45
CA GLU A 478 -35.65 25.22 11.46
C GLU A 478 -35.13 24.88 10.05
N PHE A 479 -36.01 24.15 9.37
CA PHE A 479 -35.98 23.57 8.02
C PHE A 479 -35.92 24.59 6.88
N GLY A 480 -35.50 24.13 5.68
CA GLY A 480 -36.02 24.68 4.41
C GLY A 480 -35.00 24.94 3.29
N HIS A 481 -35.29 24.33 2.14
CA HIS A 481 -34.73 24.40 0.78
C HIS A 481 -33.87 25.59 0.30
N GLY A 482 -32.86 25.28 -0.52
CA GLY A 482 -32.74 25.80 -1.91
C GLY A 482 -31.67 26.86 -2.22
N SER A 483 -30.86 26.54 -3.26
CA SER A 483 -30.33 27.45 -4.31
C SER A 483 -28.84 27.88 -4.29
N ASN A 484 -28.10 27.31 -5.26
CA ASN A 484 -27.03 27.84 -6.14
C ASN A 484 -26.25 29.10 -5.74
N SER A 485 -24.93 28.94 -5.64
CA SER A 485 -23.94 29.97 -5.98
C SER A 485 -22.58 29.34 -6.32
N THR A 486 -22.40 28.98 -7.59
CA THR A 486 -21.11 28.57 -8.19
C THR A 486 -20.84 29.48 -9.38
N SER A 487 -19.99 30.50 -9.23
CA SER A 487 -19.50 31.26 -10.39
C SER A 487 -18.22 32.09 -10.12
N SER A 488 -17.86 32.42 -8.88
CA SER A 488 -16.67 33.25 -8.60
C SER A 488 -15.45 32.49 -8.08
N TYR A 489 -15.60 31.20 -7.78
CA TYR A 489 -14.56 30.38 -7.12
C TYR A 489 -13.74 29.50 -8.08
N GLU A 490 -14.18 29.34 -9.33
CA GLU A 490 -13.44 28.54 -10.31
C GLU A 490 -12.16 29.24 -10.79
N HIS A 491 -12.17 30.57 -10.97
CA HIS A 491 -11.01 31.30 -11.50
C HIS A 491 -9.82 31.43 -10.52
N ALA A 492 -10.07 31.60 -9.22
CA ALA A 492 -8.96 31.69 -8.24
C ALA A 492 -8.22 30.35 -8.04
N SER A 493 -8.91 29.23 -8.26
CA SER A 493 -8.32 27.89 -8.24
C SER A 493 -7.53 27.60 -9.53
N GLU A 494 -7.98 28.17 -10.64
CA GLU A 494 -7.38 28.03 -11.98
C GLU A 494 -6.00 28.70 -12.05
N ASP A 495 -5.88 29.95 -11.56
CA ASP A 495 -4.60 30.68 -11.55
C ASP A 495 -3.55 30.00 -10.66
N LEU A 496 -3.96 29.47 -9.50
CA LEU A 496 -3.07 28.74 -8.59
C LEU A 496 -2.61 27.40 -9.17
N LEU A 497 -3.50 26.66 -9.84
CA LEU A 497 -3.15 25.42 -10.52
C LEU A 497 -2.21 25.67 -11.71
N VAL A 498 -2.46 26.72 -12.49
CA VAL A 498 -1.62 27.11 -13.63
C VAL A 498 -0.23 27.57 -13.16
N GLU A 499 -0.14 28.43 -12.15
CA GLU A 499 1.15 28.89 -11.57
C GLU A 499 1.94 27.72 -10.96
N MET A 500 1.25 26.76 -10.32
CA MET A 500 1.87 25.53 -9.82
C MET A 500 2.39 24.64 -10.95
N MET A 501 1.68 24.58 -12.08
CA MET A 501 2.04 23.76 -13.23
C MET A 501 3.17 24.35 -14.06
N GLU A 502 3.26 25.67 -14.18
CA GLU A 502 4.39 26.34 -14.83
C GLU A 502 5.72 26.03 -14.13
N ARG A 503 5.69 25.81 -12.80
CA ARG A 503 6.86 25.38 -12.01
C ARG A 503 7.14 23.87 -12.08
N GLN A 504 6.21 23.05 -12.59
CA GLN A 504 6.32 21.58 -12.63
C GLN A 504 6.34 20.99 -14.05
N THR A 505 6.63 21.78 -15.08
CA THR A 505 6.68 21.28 -16.47
C THR A 505 7.80 20.26 -16.64
N PHE A 506 7.44 18.97 -16.67
CA PHE A 506 8.33 17.95 -17.20
C PHE A 506 7.57 16.87 -17.97
N THR A 507 7.97 16.71 -19.23
CA THR A 507 7.58 15.62 -20.13
C THR A 507 8.15 14.32 -19.62
N ALA A 508 7.29 13.52 -19.03
CA ALA A 508 7.51 12.12 -18.75
C ALA A 508 7.61 11.31 -20.05
N SER A 509 8.81 11.16 -20.60
CA SER A 509 9.11 10.05 -21.53
C SER A 509 9.37 8.80 -20.68
N PHE A 510 8.32 8.03 -20.43
CA PHE A 510 8.46 6.70 -19.81
C PHE A 510 8.31 5.66 -20.91
N GLU A 511 9.35 4.86 -21.09
CA GLU A 511 9.29 3.61 -21.82
C GLU A 511 8.33 2.67 -21.08
N ASP A 512 7.39 2.08 -21.81
CA ASP A 512 6.52 1.02 -21.31
C ASP A 512 7.38 -0.22 -21.07
N ASP A 513 8.03 -0.29 -19.92
CA ASP A 513 8.52 -1.57 -19.39
C ASP A 513 7.29 -2.37 -18.99
N GLU A 514 7.07 -3.49 -19.69
CA GLU A 514 6.14 -4.54 -19.32
C GLU A 514 6.58 -5.15 -17.99
N ASP A 515 6.24 -4.48 -16.89
CA ASP A 515 6.34 -5.02 -15.55
C ASP A 515 5.34 -6.18 -15.42
N ASP A 516 5.89 -7.39 -15.36
CA ASP A 516 5.20 -8.61 -14.93
C ASP A 516 4.70 -8.38 -13.48
N ASP A 517 3.45 -7.93 -13.37
CA ASP A 517 2.74 -7.71 -12.11
C ASP A 517 2.70 -9.03 -11.29
N ASP A 518 3.66 -9.21 -10.37
CA ASP A 518 3.64 -10.22 -9.30
C ASP A 518 2.44 -10.02 -8.32
N GLU A 519 1.57 -9.02 -8.56
CA GLU A 519 0.30 -8.82 -7.83
C GLU A 519 -0.86 -9.69 -8.38
N ASN A 520 -0.72 -10.34 -9.55
CA ASN A 520 -1.79 -11.17 -10.11
C ASN A 520 -1.65 -12.66 -9.73
N GLY A 521 -2.22 -13.02 -8.58
CA GLY A 521 -2.65 -14.39 -8.31
C GLY A 521 -3.92 -14.81 -9.09
N GLY A 522 -4.06 -14.35 -10.34
CA GLY A 522 -5.24 -14.55 -11.18
C GLY A 522 -4.95 -15.46 -12.37
N VAL A 523 -5.63 -16.61 -12.41
CA VAL A 523 -5.58 -17.58 -13.52
C VAL A 523 -6.20 -16.97 -14.78
N LEU A 524 -5.43 -16.89 -15.87
CA LEU A 524 -5.98 -16.76 -17.22
C LEU A 524 -6.67 -18.07 -17.58
N LEU A 525 -7.99 -18.13 -17.45
CA LEU A 525 -8.79 -19.20 -18.04
C LEU A 525 -8.90 -18.95 -19.54
N PHE A 526 -8.30 -19.86 -20.30
CA PHE A 526 -8.37 -19.98 -21.76
C PHE A 526 -9.81 -19.81 -22.27
N SER A 527 -10.06 -18.82 -23.13
CA SER A 527 -11.24 -18.80 -23.99
C SER A 527 -11.06 -19.84 -25.10
N GLY A 528 -11.96 -20.83 -25.15
CA GLY A 528 -11.93 -21.92 -26.12
C GLY A 528 -11.90 -21.42 -27.57
N ARG A 529 -10.96 -21.95 -28.36
CA ARG A 529 -11.01 -21.88 -29.82
C ARG A 529 -12.13 -22.79 -30.31
N GLY A 530 -13.09 -22.21 -31.01
CA GLY A 530 -14.01 -22.97 -31.86
C GLY A 530 -13.22 -23.70 -32.93
N SER A 531 -13.42 -25.01 -32.99
CA SER A 531 -13.01 -25.85 -34.10
C SER A 531 -13.92 -25.59 -35.30
N ARG A 532 -13.32 -25.74 -36.48
CA ARG A 532 -13.92 -25.66 -37.81
C ARG A 532 -15.21 -26.47 -37.96
#